data_AF-A0A6V8KD04-F1
#
_entry.id   AF-A0A6V8KD04-F1
#
_cell.length_a   1.000
_cell.length_b   1.000
_cell.length_c   1.000
_cell.angle_alpha   90.00
_cell.angle_beta   90.00
_cell.angle_gamma   90.00
#
_symmetry.space_group_name_H-M   'P 1'
#
loop_
_entity.id
_entity.type
_entity.pdbx_description
1 polymer ?
#
loop_
_entity_poly.entity_id
_entity_poly.type
_entity_poly.pdbx_seq_one_letter_code
_entity_poly.pdbx_strand_id
1 'polypeptide(L)' 'MLVEPYLAGTSSGVVSDALRDLPHRLLSLGVVRTDLHRYGSPKDHARWHGLDPAGVRQSISAFVGSA' A
#
# COMPACT_ATOMS: atom_id res chain seq x y z
N MET A 1 -1.71 -6.46 -6.77
CA MET A 1 -1.23 -5.59 -5.67
C MET A 1 -0.20 -4.65 -6.25
N LEU A 2 -0.26 -3.38 -5.88
CA LEU A 2 0.69 -2.35 -6.29
C LEU A 2 1.37 -1.76 -5.05
N VAL A 3 2.68 -1.57 -5.11
CA VAL A 3 3.43 -0.79 -4.11
C VAL A 3 3.93 0.46 -4.79
N GLU A 4 3.57 1.61 -4.24
CA GLU A 4 3.89 2.92 -4.76
C GLU A 4 5.06 3.51 -3.98
N PRO A 5 5.99 4.21 -4.64
CA PRO A 5 7.18 4.77 -3.99
C PRO A 5 6.85 5.96 -3.06
N TYR A 6 5.62 6.47 -3.11
CA TYR A 6 5.17 7.63 -2.34
C TYR A 6 3.79 7.39 -1.74
N LEU A 7 2.86 8.33 -1.85
CA LEU A 7 1.51 8.22 -1.29
C LEU A 7 0.74 7.05 -1.91
N ALA A 8 0.06 6.29 -1.06
CA ALA A 8 -0.87 5.25 -1.49
C ALA A 8 -2.03 5.83 -2.31
N GLY A 9 -2.35 5.17 -3.42
CA GLY A 9 -3.46 5.52 -4.31
C GLY A 9 -3.07 6.31 -5.56
N THR A 10 -1.80 6.70 -5.73
CA THR A 10 -1.38 7.68 -6.74
C THR A 10 -1.32 7.11 -8.16
N SER A 11 -0.96 5.84 -8.28
CA SER A 11 -0.92 5.08 -9.55
C SER A 11 -2.11 4.13 -9.69
N SER A 12 -2.95 3.99 -8.66
CA SER A 12 -4.15 3.14 -8.70
C SER A 12 -5.06 3.43 -9.89
N GLY A 13 -5.30 4.71 -10.19
CA GLY A 13 -6.16 5.11 -11.32
C GLY A 13 -5.63 4.61 -12.66
N VAL A 14 -4.31 4.68 -12.88
CA VAL A 14 -3.66 4.21 -14.11
C VAL A 14 -3.81 2.69 -14.25
N VAL A 15 -3.61 1.94 -13.17
CA VAL A 15 -3.77 0.48 -13.17
C VAL A 15 -5.22 0.07 -13.35
N SER A 16 -6.15 0.75 -12.68
CA SER A 16 -7.58 0.45 -12.80
C SER A 16 -8.13 0.76 -14.19
N ASP A 17 -7.67 1.83 -14.84
CA ASP A 17 -8.06 2.14 -16.22
C ASP A 17 -7.49 1.11 -17.21
N ALA A 18 -6.22 0.71 -17.05
CA ALA A 18 -5.60 -0.33 -17.89
C ALA A 18 -6.29 -1.70 -17.76
N LEU A 19 -6.94 -1.96 -16.62
CA LEU A 19 -7.65 -3.22 -16.32
C LEU A 19 -9.18 -3.07 -16.35
N ARG A 20 -9.71 -1.97 -16.89
CA ARG A 20 -11.14 -1.63 -16.80
C ARG A 20 -12.08 -2.70 -17.35
N ASP A 21 -11.63 -3.44 -18.35
CA ASP A 21 -12.41 -4.48 -19.03
C ASP A 21 -12.31 -5.85 -18.34
N LEU A 22 -11.55 -5.94 -17.24
CA LEU A 22 -11.36 -7.15 -16.44
C LEU A 22 -11.90 -6.93 -15.03
N PRO A 23 -12.75 -7.83 -14.50
CA PRO A 23 -13.14 -7.79 -13.09
C PRO A 23 -11.89 -7.93 -12.22
N HIS A 24 -11.56 -6.87 -11.46
CA HIS A 24 -10.37 -6.87 -10.62
C HIS A 24 -10.62 -6.16 -9.29
N ARG A 25 -9.85 -6.57 -8.28
CA ARG A 25 -9.71 -5.87 -7.00
C ARG A 25 -8.27 -5.40 -6.90
N LEU A 26 -8.08 -4.13 -6.55
CA LEU A 26 -6.74 -3.55 -6.43
C LEU A 26 -6.44 -3.18 -4.98
N LEU A 27 -5.40 -3.79 -4.42
CA LEU A 27 -4.74 -3.33 -3.19
C LEU A 27 -3.56 -2.45 -3.58
N SER A 28 -3.62 -1.16 -3.24
CA SER A 28 -2.54 -0.20 -3.44
C SER A 28 -1.93 0.19 -2.10
N LEU A 29 -0.64 -0.08 -1.96
CA LEU A 29 0.15 0.22 -0.77
C LEU A 29 1.12 1.37 -1.07
N GLY A 30 1.31 2.23 -0.09
CA GLY A 30 2.21 3.37 -0.14
C GLY A 30 2.15 4.12 1.18
N VAL A 31 2.84 5.24 1.26
CA VAL A 31 2.83 6.15 2.41
C VAL A 31 1.41 6.63 2.66
N VAL A 32 0.95 6.54 3.91
CA VAL A 32 -0.38 7.05 4.28
C VAL A 32 -0.36 8.58 4.33
N ARG A 33 -1.47 9.23 4.00
CA ARG A 33 -1.55 10.71 3.95
C ARG A 33 -1.40 11.38 5.31
N THR A 34 -1.64 10.64 6.39
CA THR A 34 -1.54 11.18 7.76
C THR A 34 -0.09 11.48 8.10
N ASP A 35 0.19 12.72 8.49
CA ASP A 35 1.47 13.08 9.10
C ASP A 35 1.56 12.42 10.48
N LEU A 36 2.62 11.65 10.68
CA LEU A 36 2.84 10.88 11.90
C LEU A 36 3.56 11.69 12.99
N HIS A 37 4.08 12.88 12.66
CA HIS A 37 4.83 13.75 13.58
C HIS A 37 5.94 13.02 14.35
N ARG A 38 6.66 12.14 13.65
CA ARG A 38 7.74 11.31 14.22
C ARG A 38 9.00 11.43 13.38
N TYR A 39 10.14 11.55 14.05
CA TYR A 39 11.47 11.48 13.44
C TYR A 39 12.05 10.10 13.64
N GLY A 40 12.67 9.53 12.59
CA GLY A 40 13.23 8.20 12.63
C GLY A 40 14.00 7.86 11.36
N SER A 41 14.47 6.62 11.28
CA SER A 41 15.19 6.11 10.11
C SER A 41 14.24 5.77 8.96
N PRO A 42 14.74 5.54 7.73
CA PRO A 42 13.91 5.02 6.64
C PRO A 42 13.20 3.69 6.97
N LYS A 43 13.79 2.85 7.83
CA LYS A 43 13.15 1.61 8.29
C LYS A 43 11.98 1.90 9.22
N ASP A 44 12.12 2.88 10.09
CA ASP A 44 11.03 3.32 10.98
C ASP A 44 9.88 3.92 10.17
N HIS A 45 10.21 4.75 9.16
CA HIS A 45 9.23 5.30 8.23
C HIS A 45 8.44 4.19 7.52
N ALA A 46 9.13 3.20 6.94
CA ALA A 46 8.47 2.06 6.29
C ALA A 46 7.56 1.29 7.28
N ARG A 47 8.05 1.00 8.48
CA ARG A 47 7.29 0.31 9.52
C ARG A 47 6.05 1.11 9.96
N TRP A 48 6.16 2.42 10.17
CA TRP A 48 5.02 3.22 10.60
C TRP A 48 3.93 3.33 9.53
N HIS A 49 4.29 3.23 8.26
CA HIS A 49 3.34 3.16 7.14
C HIS A 49 2.93 1.71 6.78
N GLY A 50 3.38 0.70 7.52
CA GLY A 50 3.08 -0.71 7.25
C GLY A 50 3.68 -1.23 5.94
N LEU A 51 4.71 -0.56 5.43
CA LEU A 51 5.44 -0.88 4.20
C LEU A 51 6.68 -1.76 4.46
N ASP A 52 6.89 -2.17 5.70
CA ASP A 52 7.86 -3.20 6.04
C ASP A 52 7.30 -4.61 5.69
N PRO A 53 8.16 -5.65 5.64
CA PRO A 53 7.72 -6.98 5.23
C PRO A 53 6.55 -7.55 6.05
N ALA A 54 6.47 -7.20 7.34
CA ALA A 54 5.39 -7.63 8.22
C ALA A 54 4.06 -6.93 7.88
N GLY A 55 4.07 -5.60 7.72
CA GLY A 55 2.87 -4.84 7.36
C GLY A 55 2.33 -5.16 5.97
N VAL A 56 3.22 -5.39 4.99
CA VAL A 56 2.82 -5.82 3.64
C VAL A 56 2.15 -7.18 3.69
N ARG A 57 2.72 -8.15 4.42
CA ARG A 57 2.12 -9.47 4.61
C ARG A 57 0.73 -9.37 5.24
N GLN A 58 0.59 -8.59 6.32
CA GLN A 58 -0.69 -8.38 6.98
C GLN A 58 -1.74 -7.81 6.03
N SER A 59 -1.36 -6.78 5.25
CA SER A 59 -2.25 -6.14 4.28
C SER A 59 -2.70 -7.10 3.19
N ILE A 60 -1.79 -7.95 2.69
CA ILE A 60 -2.12 -8.99 1.71
C ILE A 60 -3.10 -10.00 2.31
N SER A 61 -2.78 -10.57 3.48
CA SER A 61 -3.62 -11.58 4.14
C SER A 61 -5.04 -11.07 4.41
N ALA A 62 -5.16 -9.83 4.91
CA ALA A 62 -6.46 -9.19 5.11
C ALA A 62 -7.22 -8.98 3.79
N PHE A 63 -6.53 -8.58 2.73
CA PHE A 63 -7.16 -8.34 1.43
C PHE A 63 -7.69 -9.62 0.76
N VAL A 64 -6.96 -10.74 0.87
CA VAL A 64 -7.38 -12.03 0.30
C VAL A 64 -8.31 -12.83 1.24
N GLY A 65 -8.52 -12.39 2.48
CA GLY A 65 -9.39 -13.06 3.45
C GLY A 65 -8.78 -14.33 4.05
N SER A 66 -7.45 -14.40 4.16
CA SER A 66 -6.72 -15.55 4.71
C SER A 66 -6.25 -15.32 6.16
N ALA A 67 -6.94 -14.45 6.90
CA ALA A 67 -6.66 -14.15 8.30
C ALA A 67 -7.47 -15.06 9.25
#